data_AF-A0A2S2DZ88-F1
#
_entry.id   AF-A0A2S2DZ88-F1
#
_cell.length_a   1.000
_cell.length_b   1.000
_cell.length_c   1.000
_cell.angle_alpha   90.00
_cell.angle_beta   90.00
_cell.angle_gamma   90.00
#
_symmetry.space_group_name_H-M   'P 1'
#
loop_
_entity.id
_entity.type
_entity.pdbx_description
1 polymer ?
#
loop_
_entity_poly.entity_id
_entity_poly.type
_entity_poly.pdbx_seq_one_letter_code
_entity_poly.pdbx_strand_id
1 'polypeptide(L)'
;MKDPGQASDIFCVGTEQTPVISLAGDFSHQRLAMAATQETWIPGGNAYPGIRAQVPGDYFEQLIKQMAPALKQAYGLTPEQIDEAFCCFSLATQCEQQLTRLQSVPHFDAITGRQLAMVHYLCESPFDGTGFFRQRQTGIENVTQDNLDRYQTVLDSYIKDVEPGYSRYCDQYYDCLYQQPAQINRIVLYPASLLHSGLVNDDRRLTDDPQSGRLTITGFLNFTHPVSY
;
A
#
# COMPACT_ATOMS: atom_id res chain seq x y z
N MET A 1 -28.93 -15.74 9.40
CA MET A 1 -27.67 -16.47 9.13
C MET A 1 -26.54 -15.55 9.51
N LYS A 2 -25.62 -16.00 10.37
CA LYS A 2 -24.37 -15.26 10.58
C LYS A 2 -23.60 -15.35 9.26
N ASP A 3 -23.28 -14.20 8.67
CA ASP A 3 -22.26 -14.12 7.62
C ASP A 3 -21.03 -14.89 8.13
N PRO A 4 -20.40 -15.79 7.35
CA PRO A 4 -19.12 -16.37 7.74
C PRO A 4 -18.14 -15.20 7.83
N GLY A 5 -17.93 -14.72 9.06
CA GLY A 5 -17.52 -13.35 9.33
C GLY A 5 -16.22 -13.00 8.65
N GLN A 6 -16.24 -11.90 7.90
CA GLN A 6 -15.04 -11.18 7.50
C GLN A 6 -14.13 -11.02 8.72
N ALA A 7 -12.90 -11.50 8.61
CA ALA A 7 -11.91 -11.35 9.66
C ALA A 7 -11.16 -10.04 9.42
N SER A 8 -11.18 -9.16 10.42
CA SER A 8 -10.39 -7.94 10.43
C SER A 8 -9.40 -8.01 11.58
N ASP A 9 -8.11 -7.94 11.25
CA ASP A 9 -7.04 -7.76 12.20
C ASP A 9 -6.58 -6.29 12.14
N ILE A 10 -6.41 -5.67 13.30
CA ILE A 10 -5.82 -4.34 13.42
C ILE A 10 -4.56 -4.51 14.24
N PHE A 11 -3.43 -4.09 13.69
CA PHE A 11 -2.15 -4.09 14.38
C PHE A 11 -1.57 -2.68 14.40
N CYS A 12 -0.84 -2.37 15.46
CA CYS A 12 -0.22 -1.07 15.65
C CYS A 12 1.25 -1.14 15.23
N VAL A 13 1.66 -0.26 14.33
CA VAL A 13 3.01 -0.19 13.79
C VAL A 13 3.83 0.84 14.56
N GLY A 14 5.05 0.44 14.92
CA GLY A 14 6.08 1.37 15.40
C GLY A 14 5.81 1.96 16.78
N THR A 15 6.55 3.02 17.08
CA THR A 15 6.44 3.75 18.35
C THR A 15 5.24 4.70 18.37
N GLU A 16 4.81 5.17 17.21
CA GLU A 16 3.60 5.98 17.05
C GLU A 16 2.30 5.15 17.19
N GLN A 17 2.42 3.81 17.26
CA GLN A 17 1.30 2.87 17.38
C GLN A 17 0.26 3.05 16.26
N THR A 18 0.70 3.39 15.06
CA THR A 18 -0.17 3.65 13.92
C THR A 18 -0.98 2.41 13.56
N PRO A 19 -2.33 2.46 13.61
CA PRO A 19 -3.14 1.32 13.22
C PRO A 19 -2.94 1.00 11.75
N VAL A 20 -2.90 -0.29 11.44
CA VAL A 20 -2.99 -0.82 10.08
C VAL A 20 -4.04 -1.92 10.11
N ILE A 21 -4.96 -1.85 9.16
CA ILE A 21 -6.07 -2.80 9.04
C ILE A 21 -5.66 -3.86 8.01
N SER A 22 -5.77 -5.13 8.38
CA SER A 22 -5.73 -6.27 7.46
C SER A 22 -7.09 -6.94 7.43
N LEU A 23 -7.70 -6.99 6.24
CA LEU A 23 -9.01 -7.61 6.01
C LEU A 23 -8.85 -8.88 5.19
N ALA A 24 -9.45 -9.96 5.68
CA ALA A 24 -9.69 -11.17 4.91
C ALA A 24 -11.21 -11.37 4.77
N GLY A 25 -11.66 -11.66 3.55
CA GLY A 25 -13.06 -11.81 3.23
C GLY A 25 -13.26 -12.29 1.80
N ASP A 26 -14.51 -12.33 1.33
CA ASP A 26 -14.82 -12.60 -0.07
C ASP A 26 -14.96 -11.29 -0.85
N PHE A 27 -13.84 -10.79 -1.37
CA PHE A 27 -13.81 -9.59 -2.22
C PHE A 27 -13.85 -9.95 -3.72
N SER A 28 -14.42 -11.10 -4.09
CA SER A 28 -14.58 -11.53 -5.48
C SER A 28 -13.26 -11.57 -6.28
N HIS A 29 -12.15 -11.96 -5.64
CA HIS A 29 -10.80 -11.92 -6.26
C HIS A 29 -10.71 -12.66 -7.61
N GLN A 30 -11.45 -13.76 -7.80
CA GLN A 30 -11.47 -14.50 -9.08
C GLN A 30 -12.02 -13.66 -10.23
N ARG A 31 -13.13 -12.95 -9.99
CA ARG A 31 -13.72 -12.01 -10.96
C ARG A 31 -12.74 -10.88 -11.27
N LEU A 32 -12.07 -10.36 -10.25
CA LEU A 32 -11.11 -9.26 -10.40
C LEU A 32 -9.86 -9.71 -11.19
N ALA A 33 -9.31 -10.88 -10.89
CA ALA A 33 -8.19 -11.46 -11.62
C ALA A 33 -8.55 -11.70 -13.09
N MET A 34 -9.76 -12.21 -13.38
CA MET A 34 -10.24 -12.36 -14.77
C MET A 34 -10.38 -11.00 -15.46
N ALA A 35 -10.98 -10.00 -14.80
CA ALA A 35 -11.12 -8.67 -15.37
C ALA A 35 -9.76 -8.06 -15.74
N ALA A 36 -8.75 -8.19 -14.87
CA ALA A 36 -7.40 -7.69 -15.11
C ALA A 36 -6.75 -8.24 -16.39
N THR A 37 -7.09 -9.46 -16.83
CA THR A 37 -6.58 -10.05 -18.08
C THR A 37 -7.19 -9.44 -19.35
N GLN A 38 -8.28 -8.68 -19.22
CA GLN A 38 -9.01 -8.07 -20.33
C GLN A 38 -8.76 -6.57 -20.45
N GLU A 39 -8.00 -5.99 -19.52
CA GLU A 39 -7.74 -4.55 -19.47
C GLU A 39 -6.58 -4.13 -20.38
N THR A 40 -6.58 -2.83 -20.71
CA THR A 40 -5.42 -2.19 -21.34
C THR A 40 -4.51 -1.62 -20.27
N TRP A 41 -3.26 -2.09 -20.27
CA TRP A 41 -2.26 -1.68 -19.29
C TRP A 41 -1.41 -0.52 -19.82
N ILE A 42 -1.20 0.47 -18.97
CA ILE A 42 -0.39 1.66 -19.26
C ILE A 42 0.73 1.84 -18.22
N PRO A 43 1.83 2.53 -18.55
CA PRO A 43 2.87 2.84 -17.57
C PRO A 43 2.32 3.52 -16.31
N GLY A 44 2.76 3.09 -15.13
CA GLY A 44 2.33 3.60 -13.82
C GLY A 44 2.87 4.99 -13.44
N GLY A 45 3.58 5.65 -14.36
CA GLY A 45 4.23 6.93 -14.14
C GLY A 45 5.53 6.82 -13.33
N ASN A 46 6.03 7.96 -12.86
CA ASN A 46 7.34 8.02 -12.18
C ASN A 46 7.33 7.41 -10.78
N ALA A 47 6.17 7.38 -10.11
CA ALA A 47 6.07 6.92 -8.72
C ALA A 47 5.96 5.39 -8.61
N TYR A 48 5.32 4.73 -9.57
CA TYR A 48 5.04 3.30 -9.49
C TYR A 48 5.92 2.50 -10.46
N PRO A 49 6.72 1.52 -9.99
CA PRO A 49 7.66 0.76 -10.81
C PRO A 49 6.96 -0.37 -11.59
N GLY A 50 6.03 0.00 -12.46
CA GLY A 50 5.26 -0.98 -13.23
C GLY A 50 4.16 -0.38 -14.09
N ILE A 51 3.12 -1.17 -14.34
CA ILE A 51 1.97 -0.84 -15.18
C ILE A 51 0.68 -0.82 -14.38
N ARG A 52 -0.30 -0.06 -14.87
CA ARG A 52 -1.62 0.12 -14.26
C ARG A 52 -2.74 -0.07 -15.27
N ALA A 53 -3.89 -0.49 -14.79
CA ALA A 53 -5.12 -0.67 -15.56
C ALA A 53 -6.36 -0.26 -14.74
N GLN A 54 -7.48 -0.05 -15.42
CA GLN A 54 -8.74 0.33 -14.78
C GLN A 54 -9.34 -0.86 -14.03
N VAL A 55 -9.87 -0.60 -12.82
CA VAL A 55 -10.65 -1.60 -12.06
C VAL A 55 -12.13 -1.49 -12.44
N PRO A 56 -12.91 -2.60 -12.43
CA PRO A 56 -14.35 -2.54 -12.60
C PRO A 56 -15.01 -1.48 -11.70
N GLY A 57 -15.88 -0.65 -12.27
CA GLY A 57 -16.46 0.51 -11.59
C GLY A 57 -17.30 0.17 -10.35
N ASP A 58 -17.78 -1.06 -10.23
CA ASP A 58 -18.58 -1.55 -9.09
C ASP A 58 -17.73 -2.09 -7.93
N TYR A 59 -16.39 -2.13 -8.08
CA TYR A 59 -15.49 -2.67 -7.06
C TYR A 59 -15.60 -1.93 -5.73
N PHE A 60 -15.56 -0.59 -5.75
CA PHE A 60 -15.59 0.20 -4.51
C PHE A 60 -16.91 0.13 -3.76
N GLU A 61 -18.04 0.09 -4.48
CA GLU A 61 -19.36 0.09 -3.85
C GLU A 61 -19.56 -1.12 -2.93
N GLN A 62 -19.04 -2.28 -3.35
CA GLN A 62 -19.08 -3.51 -2.55
C GLN A 62 -18.04 -3.47 -1.43
N LEU A 63 -16.86 -2.93 -1.71
CA LEU A 63 -15.75 -2.93 -0.78
C LEU A 63 -15.98 -1.99 0.42
N ILE A 64 -16.50 -0.78 0.21
CA ILE A 64 -16.71 0.21 1.27
C ILE A 64 -17.60 -0.35 2.39
N LYS A 65 -18.66 -1.08 2.04
CA LYS A 65 -19.56 -1.71 3.01
C LYS A 65 -18.83 -2.75 3.88
N GLN A 66 -17.92 -3.51 3.28
CA GLN A 66 -17.13 -4.52 3.96
C GLN A 66 -16.00 -3.90 4.82
N MET A 67 -15.43 -2.76 4.42
CA MET A 67 -14.40 -2.08 5.21
C MET A 67 -14.97 -1.30 6.41
N ALA A 68 -16.25 -0.91 6.37
CA ALA A 68 -16.86 0.01 7.32
C ALA A 68 -16.66 -0.37 8.80
N PRO A 69 -16.85 -1.63 9.24
CA PRO A 69 -16.63 -2.00 10.65
C PRO A 69 -15.18 -1.78 11.10
N ALA A 70 -14.21 -2.12 10.24
CA ALA A 70 -12.80 -2.01 10.56
C ALA A 70 -12.31 -0.55 10.52
N LEU A 71 -12.79 0.26 9.57
CA LEU A 71 -12.52 1.69 9.52
C LEU A 71 -13.02 2.38 10.80
N LYS A 72 -14.22 2.02 11.26
CA LYS A 72 -14.79 2.54 12.50
C LYS A 72 -13.98 2.11 13.72
N GLN A 73 -13.54 0.84 13.76
CA GLN A 73 -12.78 0.32 14.88
C GLN A 73 -11.37 0.94 14.97
N ALA A 74 -10.66 1.09 13.84
CA ALA A 74 -9.28 1.59 13.83
C ALA A 74 -9.19 3.12 13.92
N TYR A 75 -10.12 3.85 13.31
CA TYR A 75 -10.00 5.30 13.10
C TYR A 75 -11.24 6.10 13.50
N GLY A 76 -12.31 5.43 13.96
CA GLY A 76 -13.59 6.10 14.22
C GLY A 76 -14.29 6.61 12.94
N LEU A 77 -13.83 6.20 11.76
CA LEU A 77 -14.33 6.68 10.47
C LEU A 77 -15.54 5.87 9.99
N THR A 78 -16.46 6.54 9.30
CA THR A 78 -17.61 5.90 8.63
C THR A 78 -17.58 6.13 7.12
N PRO A 79 -18.21 5.25 6.31
CA PRO A 79 -18.28 5.40 4.86
C PRO A 79 -18.77 6.77 4.36
N GLU A 80 -19.67 7.41 5.10
CA GLU A 80 -20.26 8.71 4.73
C GLU A 80 -19.23 9.86 4.79
N GLN A 81 -18.07 9.64 5.41
CA GLN A 81 -16.99 10.61 5.50
C GLN A 81 -15.97 10.50 4.36
N ILE A 82 -16.10 9.47 3.50
CA ILE A 82 -15.28 9.31 2.30
C ILE A 82 -15.74 10.35 1.28
N ASP A 83 -14.86 11.28 0.94
CA ASP A 83 -15.09 12.33 -0.05
C ASP A 83 -14.77 11.84 -1.47
N GLU A 84 -13.65 11.13 -1.59
CA GLU A 84 -13.17 10.58 -2.85
C GLU A 84 -12.51 9.22 -2.61
N ALA A 85 -12.73 8.30 -3.53
CA ALA A 85 -12.04 7.02 -3.56
C ALA A 85 -11.52 6.74 -4.97
N PHE A 86 -10.27 6.30 -5.06
CA PHE A 86 -9.63 5.95 -6.33
C PHE A 86 -8.91 4.61 -6.20
N CYS A 87 -8.96 3.79 -7.23
CA CYS A 87 -8.17 2.57 -7.32
C CYS A 87 -7.86 2.20 -8.76
N CYS A 88 -6.79 1.44 -8.93
CA CYS A 88 -6.37 0.88 -10.20
C CYS A 88 -5.78 -0.52 -9.96
N PHE A 89 -5.88 -1.39 -10.97
CA PHE A 89 -5.04 -2.56 -11.02
C PHE A 89 -3.60 -2.09 -11.18
N SER A 90 -2.69 -2.74 -10.46
CA SER A 90 -1.29 -2.38 -10.37
C SER A 90 -0.45 -3.66 -10.43
N LEU A 91 0.43 -3.74 -11.43
CA LEU A 91 1.42 -4.81 -11.62
C LEU A 91 2.81 -4.21 -11.51
N ALA A 92 3.61 -4.69 -10.57
CA ALA A 92 5.03 -4.36 -10.51
C ALA A 92 5.75 -5.16 -11.60
N THR A 93 6.48 -4.49 -12.49
CA THR A 93 7.11 -5.11 -13.68
C THR A 93 8.57 -4.73 -13.88
N GLN A 94 9.08 -3.75 -13.14
CA GLN A 94 10.47 -3.29 -13.27
C GLN A 94 11.39 -4.10 -12.36
N CYS A 95 12.55 -4.50 -12.87
CA CYS A 95 13.57 -5.16 -12.04
C CYS A 95 14.31 -4.15 -11.16
N GLU A 96 15.04 -4.63 -10.15
CA GLU A 96 15.74 -3.78 -9.16
C GLU A 96 16.61 -2.70 -9.83
N GLN A 97 17.32 -3.04 -10.91
CA GLN A 97 18.25 -2.14 -11.59
C GLN A 97 17.57 -1.05 -12.43
N GLN A 98 16.26 -1.17 -12.68
CA GLN A 98 15.47 -0.18 -13.42
C GLN A 98 14.84 0.86 -12.48
N LEU A 99 14.87 0.62 -11.17
CA LEU A 99 14.28 1.52 -10.20
C LEU A 99 15.07 2.82 -10.12
N THR A 100 14.35 3.92 -9.99
CA THR A 100 14.95 5.17 -9.53
C THR A 100 15.35 5.05 -8.07
N ARG A 101 16.25 5.94 -7.63
CA ARG A 101 16.67 5.97 -6.22
C ARG A 101 15.49 6.23 -5.26
N LEU A 102 14.54 7.08 -5.66
CA LEU A 102 13.33 7.33 -4.87
C LEU A 102 12.39 6.11 -4.80
N GLN A 103 12.32 5.30 -5.86
CA GLN A 103 11.60 4.03 -5.83
C GLN A 103 12.32 2.95 -4.99
N SER A 104 13.57 3.22 -4.60
CA SER A 104 14.41 2.26 -3.86
C SER A 104 14.37 2.46 -2.34
N VAL A 105 13.66 3.49 -1.86
CA VAL A 105 13.45 3.78 -0.44
C VAL A 105 11.97 3.72 -0.08
N PRO A 106 11.62 3.47 1.20
CA PRO A 106 10.26 3.62 1.68
C PRO A 106 9.71 5.03 1.39
N HIS A 107 8.43 5.10 1.03
CA HIS A 107 7.74 6.34 0.65
C HIS A 107 6.48 6.55 1.49
N PHE A 108 5.87 7.71 1.30
CA PHE A 108 4.55 8.08 1.79
C PHE A 108 3.78 8.69 0.62
N ASP A 109 2.46 8.61 0.65
CA ASP A 109 1.59 9.07 -0.45
C ASP A 109 1.01 10.46 -0.19
N ALA A 110 0.75 10.80 1.08
CA ALA A 110 0.17 12.09 1.45
C ALA A 110 0.49 12.50 2.89
N ILE A 111 0.60 13.81 3.11
CA ILE A 111 0.84 14.44 4.42
C ILE A 111 -0.41 15.13 4.99
N THR A 112 -1.56 14.97 4.33
CA THR A 112 -2.79 15.71 4.66
C THR A 112 -3.45 15.24 5.96
N GLY A 113 -3.04 14.08 6.48
CA GLY A 113 -3.70 13.40 7.60
C GLY A 113 -5.12 12.91 7.26
N ARG A 114 -5.56 13.01 6.01
CA ARG A 114 -6.96 12.75 5.58
C ARG A 114 -7.09 11.61 4.59
N GLN A 115 -6.04 10.82 4.40
CA GLN A 115 -6.00 9.80 3.37
C GLN A 115 -5.52 8.47 3.95
N LEU A 116 -6.23 7.40 3.61
CA LEU A 116 -5.76 6.03 3.77
C LEU A 116 -5.32 5.48 2.42
N ALA A 117 -4.15 4.86 2.38
CA ALA A 117 -3.69 4.04 1.28
C ALA A 117 -4.24 2.62 1.44
N MET A 118 -4.46 1.94 0.31
CA MET A 118 -5.03 0.61 0.25
C MET A 118 -4.25 -0.26 -0.73
N VAL A 119 -3.98 -1.50 -0.32
CA VAL A 119 -3.49 -2.57 -1.22
C VAL A 119 -4.39 -3.79 -1.06
N HIS A 120 -5.02 -4.21 -2.16
CA HIS A 120 -5.72 -5.49 -2.25
C HIS A 120 -4.88 -6.45 -3.08
N TYR A 121 -4.42 -7.52 -2.44
CA TYR A 121 -3.58 -8.54 -3.06
C TYR A 121 -4.42 -9.51 -3.89
N LEU A 122 -4.13 -9.58 -5.19
CA LEU A 122 -4.67 -10.60 -6.11
C LEU A 122 -3.60 -11.64 -6.47
N CYS A 123 -2.51 -11.64 -5.70
CA CYS A 123 -1.37 -12.54 -5.79
C CYS A 123 -0.97 -12.99 -4.38
N GLU A 124 -0.08 -13.98 -4.31
CA GLU A 124 0.46 -14.51 -3.06
C GLU A 124 1.94 -14.89 -3.24
N SER A 125 2.50 -15.65 -2.28
CA SER A 125 3.82 -16.27 -2.38
C SER A 125 4.02 -16.85 -3.79
N PRO A 126 5.10 -16.49 -4.49
CA PRO A 126 6.40 -16.01 -4.00
C PRO A 126 6.49 -14.49 -3.77
N PHE A 127 5.44 -13.73 -4.05
CA PHE A 127 5.45 -12.28 -3.87
C PHE A 127 5.33 -11.94 -2.39
N ASP A 128 6.18 -11.03 -1.92
CA ASP A 128 6.03 -10.46 -0.58
C ASP A 128 4.95 -9.39 -0.57
N GLY A 129 4.60 -8.92 0.62
CA GLY A 129 3.54 -7.93 0.80
C GLY A 129 4.06 -6.51 0.97
N THR A 130 3.55 -5.82 1.99
CA THR A 130 3.88 -4.42 2.29
C THR A 130 4.75 -4.37 3.53
N GLY A 131 5.88 -3.67 3.45
CA GLY A 131 6.67 -3.30 4.61
C GLY A 131 6.31 -1.91 5.09
N PHE A 132 6.35 -1.71 6.41
CA PHE A 132 6.21 -0.40 7.06
C PHE A 132 7.51 -0.07 7.78
N PHE A 133 7.92 1.19 7.75
CA PHE A 133 9.30 1.58 8.04
C PHE A 133 9.42 2.80 8.94
N ARG A 134 10.62 2.99 9.49
CA ARG A 134 11.07 4.21 10.17
C ARG A 134 12.37 4.68 9.57
N GLN A 135 12.49 5.97 9.27
CA GLN A 135 13.78 6.55 8.90
C GLN A 135 14.67 6.66 10.14
N ARG A 136 15.81 5.96 10.15
CA ARG A 136 16.64 5.73 11.35
C ARG A 136 17.16 7.01 11.98
N GLN A 137 17.65 7.94 11.16
CA GLN A 137 18.29 9.16 11.65
C GLN A 137 17.29 10.16 12.28
N THR A 138 16.05 10.22 11.79
CA THR A 138 15.03 11.15 12.31
C THR A 138 14.07 10.51 13.30
N GLY A 139 13.96 9.18 13.26
CA GLY A 139 12.95 8.41 13.98
C GLY A 139 11.54 8.54 13.40
N ILE A 140 11.36 9.14 12.22
CA ILE A 140 10.04 9.40 11.62
C ILE A 140 9.46 8.10 11.08
N GLU A 141 8.21 7.82 11.45
CA GLU A 141 7.39 6.69 10.97
C GLU A 141 6.24 7.22 10.09
N ASN A 142 5.57 8.30 10.51
CA ASN A 142 4.63 9.06 9.68
C ASN A 142 5.20 10.40 9.23
N VAL A 143 5.18 10.65 7.92
CA VAL A 143 5.52 11.96 7.36
C VAL A 143 4.29 12.86 7.37
N THR A 144 4.38 13.97 8.10
CA THR A 144 3.31 14.96 8.27
C THR A 144 3.77 16.32 7.77
N GLN A 145 2.85 17.27 7.66
CA GLN A 145 3.20 18.64 7.28
C GLN A 145 4.26 19.27 8.19
N ASP A 146 4.24 18.95 9.49
CA ASP A 146 5.12 19.54 10.49
C ASP A 146 6.54 18.96 10.48
N ASN A 147 6.71 17.72 10.00
CA ASN A 147 7.99 17.03 10.01
C ASN A 147 8.59 16.79 8.61
N LEU A 148 7.88 17.19 7.55
CA LEU A 148 8.27 16.99 6.15
C LEU A 148 9.67 17.52 5.86
N ASP A 149 9.95 18.77 6.22
CA ASP A 149 11.25 19.41 5.94
C ASP A 149 12.40 18.65 6.60
N ARG A 150 12.18 18.14 7.83
CA ARG A 150 13.17 17.33 8.55
C ARG A 150 13.39 15.99 7.86
N TYR A 151 12.31 15.33 7.45
CA TYR A 151 12.38 14.06 6.71
C TYR A 151 13.14 14.24 5.37
N GLN A 152 12.77 15.26 4.59
CA GLN A 152 13.36 15.55 3.28
C GLN A 152 14.82 15.95 3.39
N THR A 153 15.18 16.81 4.34
CA THR A 153 16.58 17.23 4.56
C THR A 153 17.49 16.01 4.80
N VAL A 154 17.02 15.05 5.59
CA VAL A 154 17.78 13.83 5.87
C VAL A 154 17.79 12.90 4.66
N LEU A 155 16.66 12.69 3.97
CA LEU A 155 16.61 11.91 2.73
C LEU A 155 17.58 12.45 1.68
N ASP A 156 17.55 13.76 1.42
CA ASP A 156 18.38 14.43 0.42
C ASP A 156 19.89 14.31 0.72
N SER A 157 20.25 14.14 2.00
CA SER A 157 21.64 13.98 2.42
C SER A 157 22.27 12.67 1.95
N TYR A 158 21.46 11.62 1.71
CA TYR A 158 21.97 10.29 1.34
C TYR A 158 21.32 9.70 0.07
N ILE A 159 20.24 10.28 -0.46
CA ILE A 159 19.50 9.71 -1.59
C ILE A 159 20.37 9.50 -2.83
N LYS A 160 21.45 10.27 -2.99
CA LYS A 160 22.40 10.11 -4.11
C LYS A 160 23.25 8.84 -4.01
N ASP A 161 23.45 8.35 -2.79
CA ASP A 161 24.22 7.15 -2.46
C ASP A 161 23.34 5.90 -2.35
N VAL A 162 22.02 6.04 -2.56
CA VAL A 162 21.10 4.91 -2.66
C VAL A 162 21.30 4.24 -4.02
N GLU A 163 21.58 2.95 -3.97
CA GLU A 163 21.61 2.10 -5.15
C GLU A 163 20.19 1.64 -5.54
N PRO A 164 19.90 1.47 -6.84
CA PRO A 164 18.63 0.90 -7.29
C PRO A 164 18.35 -0.47 -6.66
N GLY A 165 17.16 -0.63 -6.09
CA GLY A 165 16.72 -1.90 -5.52
C GLY A 165 15.44 -1.76 -4.72
N TYR A 166 14.66 -2.83 -4.63
CA TYR A 166 13.46 -2.80 -3.79
C TYR A 166 13.85 -2.67 -2.32
N SER A 167 13.05 -1.93 -1.55
CA SER A 167 13.28 -1.77 -0.12
C SER A 167 13.28 -3.15 0.54
N ARG A 168 14.41 -3.50 1.16
CA ARG A 168 14.56 -4.76 1.88
C ARG A 168 14.17 -4.60 3.34
N TYR A 169 14.03 -5.73 4.01
CA TYR A 169 13.53 -5.82 5.38
C TYR A 169 14.18 -4.87 6.39
N CYS A 170 15.41 -4.38 6.22
CA CYS A 170 16.02 -3.25 6.94
C CYS A 170 17.26 -2.85 6.14
N ASP A 171 17.68 -1.59 6.20
CA ASP A 171 18.95 -1.15 5.63
C ASP A 171 19.65 -0.11 6.52
N GLN A 172 20.66 0.57 5.96
CA GLN A 172 21.41 1.59 6.70
C GLN A 172 20.57 2.83 7.06
N TYR A 173 19.50 3.11 6.31
CA TYR A 173 18.68 4.33 6.40
C TYR A 173 17.31 4.09 7.04
N TYR A 174 16.75 2.89 6.94
CA TYR A 174 15.42 2.53 7.41
C TYR A 174 15.39 1.24 8.25
N ASP A 175 14.64 1.28 9.35
CA ASP A 175 14.22 0.07 10.08
C ASP A 175 12.85 -0.37 9.55
N CYS A 176 12.64 -1.66 9.27
CA CYS A 176 11.27 -2.18 9.07
C CYS A 176 10.64 -2.50 10.42
N LEU A 177 9.46 -1.93 10.62
CA LEU A 177 8.69 -2.02 11.85
C LEU A 177 7.70 -3.19 11.81
N TYR A 178 7.10 -3.42 10.64
CA TYR A 178 6.14 -4.47 10.43
C TYR A 178 6.07 -4.85 8.95
N GLN A 179 5.67 -6.09 8.68
CA GLN A 179 5.43 -6.58 7.34
C GLN A 179 4.08 -7.26 7.30
N GLN A 180 3.24 -6.82 6.37
CA GLN A 180 2.00 -7.48 6.07
C GLN A 180 2.22 -8.39 4.86
N PRO A 181 2.24 -9.73 5.00
CA PRO A 181 2.48 -10.61 3.86
C PRO A 181 1.38 -10.51 2.81
N ALA A 182 1.76 -10.64 1.54
CA ALA A 182 0.80 -10.82 0.45
C ALA A 182 0.06 -12.14 0.65
N GLN A 183 -1.26 -12.09 0.51
CA GLN A 183 -2.11 -13.27 0.45
C GLN A 183 -3.25 -12.94 -0.49
N ILE A 184 -3.61 -13.88 -1.36
CA ILE A 184 -4.72 -13.69 -2.28
C ILE A 184 -5.95 -13.24 -1.48
N ASN A 185 -6.63 -12.21 -2.01
CA ASN A 185 -7.87 -11.67 -1.49
C ASN A 185 -7.72 -11.01 -0.09
N ARG A 186 -6.50 -10.60 0.29
CA ARG A 186 -6.25 -9.77 1.46
C ARG A 186 -6.23 -8.30 1.08
N ILE A 187 -6.89 -7.47 1.89
CA ILE A 187 -6.83 -6.01 1.79
C ILE A 187 -6.07 -5.45 2.98
N VAL A 188 -5.20 -4.48 2.73
CA VAL A 188 -4.44 -3.77 3.75
C VAL A 188 -4.72 -2.29 3.62
N LEU A 189 -5.08 -1.63 4.73
CA LEU A 189 -5.34 -0.19 4.79
C LEU A 189 -4.49 0.46 5.88
N TYR A 190 -3.87 1.59 5.55
CA TYR A 190 -2.98 2.32 6.45
C TYR A 190 -2.98 3.82 6.12
N PRO A 191 -2.58 4.71 7.04
CA PRO A 191 -2.48 6.13 6.75
C PRO A 191 -1.48 6.38 5.64
N ALA A 192 -1.84 7.22 4.67
CA ALA A 192 -0.98 7.57 3.54
C ALA A 192 0.32 8.28 3.96
N SER A 193 0.41 8.77 5.20
CA SER A 193 1.60 9.35 5.82
C SER A 193 2.61 8.31 6.28
N LEU A 194 2.17 7.07 6.55
CA LEU A 194 3.01 6.02 7.12
C LEU A 194 4.03 5.56 6.08
N LEU A 195 5.31 5.57 6.45
CA LEU A 195 6.38 5.14 5.56
C LEU A 195 6.23 3.66 5.22
N HIS A 196 6.15 3.36 3.93
CA HIS A 196 5.88 2.01 3.45
C HIS A 196 6.55 1.73 2.10
N SER A 197 6.62 0.44 1.75
CA SER A 197 7.11 0.01 0.44
C SER A 197 6.54 -1.36 0.08
N GLY A 198 6.38 -1.61 -1.23
CA GLY A 198 6.11 -2.94 -1.75
C GLY A 198 7.37 -3.80 -1.63
N LEU A 199 7.27 -4.94 -0.97
CA LEU A 199 8.38 -5.86 -0.81
C LEU A 199 8.47 -6.79 -2.03
N VAL A 200 9.69 -6.94 -2.54
CA VAL A 200 10.00 -7.83 -3.66
C VAL A 200 11.35 -8.51 -3.37
N ASN A 201 11.33 -9.79 -3.02
CA ASN A 201 12.55 -10.57 -2.79
C ASN A 201 13.14 -11.23 -4.06
N ASP A 202 12.34 -11.42 -5.11
CA ASP A 202 12.75 -12.09 -6.36
C ASP A 202 12.15 -11.35 -7.57
N ASP A 203 12.85 -10.33 -8.04
CA ASP A 203 12.40 -9.45 -9.13
C ASP A 203 12.25 -10.17 -10.49
N ARG A 204 12.90 -11.33 -10.68
CA ARG A 204 12.73 -12.20 -11.84
C ARG A 204 11.31 -12.74 -12.01
N ARG A 205 10.49 -12.66 -10.96
CA ARG A 205 9.08 -13.06 -10.98
C ARG A 205 8.14 -11.90 -11.31
N LEU A 206 8.65 -10.68 -11.42
CA LEU A 206 7.88 -9.55 -11.90
C LEU A 206 7.66 -9.70 -13.40
N THR A 207 6.40 -9.82 -13.78
CA THR A 207 5.95 -9.96 -15.16
C THR A 207 4.80 -8.99 -15.40
N ASP A 208 4.58 -8.64 -16.67
CA ASP A 208 3.42 -7.86 -17.10
C ASP A 208 2.15 -8.71 -17.30
N ASP A 209 2.23 -10.02 -17.04
CA ASP A 209 1.10 -10.94 -17.10
C ASP A 209 0.29 -10.90 -15.77
N PRO A 210 -0.98 -10.44 -15.79
CA PRO A 210 -1.82 -10.38 -14.59
C PRO A 210 -2.08 -11.74 -13.92
N GLN A 211 -1.89 -12.86 -14.63
CA GLN A 211 -2.13 -14.20 -14.08
C GLN A 211 -0.94 -14.73 -13.27
N SER A 212 0.28 -14.30 -13.61
CA SER A 212 1.51 -14.82 -13.00
C SER A 212 2.31 -13.76 -12.24
N GLY A 213 2.06 -12.48 -12.49
CA GLY A 213 2.76 -11.36 -11.88
C GLY A 213 2.24 -10.96 -10.49
N ARG A 214 2.88 -9.94 -9.90
CA ARG A 214 2.50 -9.35 -8.62
C ARG A 214 1.27 -8.45 -8.77
N LEU A 215 0.12 -9.05 -9.08
CA LEU A 215 -1.13 -8.32 -9.30
C LEU A 215 -1.72 -7.83 -7.99
N THR A 216 -1.99 -6.53 -7.93
CA THR A 216 -2.68 -5.88 -6.82
C THR A 216 -3.73 -4.89 -7.34
N ILE A 217 -4.68 -4.51 -6.49
CA ILE A 217 -5.41 -3.25 -6.65
C ILE A 217 -4.86 -2.29 -5.61
N THR A 218 -4.27 -1.19 -6.06
CA THR A 218 -3.82 -0.10 -5.19
C THR A 218 -4.84 1.03 -5.23
N GLY A 219 -5.12 1.65 -4.10
CA GLY A 219 -6.08 2.74 -4.04
C GLY A 219 -5.92 3.65 -2.84
N PHE A 220 -6.74 4.70 -2.84
CA PHE A 220 -6.80 5.71 -1.80
C PHE A 220 -8.25 5.97 -1.39
N LEU A 221 -8.44 6.21 -0.10
CA LEU A 221 -9.67 6.75 0.47
C LEU A 221 -9.35 8.12 1.05
N ASN A 222 -9.92 9.19 0.48
CA ASN A 222 -9.83 10.55 0.99
C ASN A 222 -11.04 10.84 1.88
N PHE A 223 -10.78 11.47 3.03
CA PHE A 223 -11.79 11.80 4.01
C PHE A 223 -11.95 13.31 4.15
N THR A 224 -13.17 13.74 4.49
CA THR A 224 -13.48 15.16 4.75
C THR A 224 -12.74 15.71 5.98
N HIS A 225 -12.42 14.86 6.95
CA HIS A 225 -11.75 15.20 8.20
C HIS A 225 -10.48 14.37 8.42
N PRO A 226 -9.52 14.85 9.23
CA PRO A 226 -8.32 14.09 9.59
C PRO A 226 -8.66 12.73 10.19
N VAL A 227 -7.95 11.71 9.71
CA VAL A 227 -7.89 10.37 10.30
C VAL A 227 -7.21 10.52 11.66
N SER A 228 -7.89 10.07 12.72
CA SER A 228 -7.37 10.15 14.10
C SER A 228 -7.19 8.74 14.65
N TYR A 229 -6.10 8.53 15.38
CA TYR A 229 -5.77 7.29 16.08
C TYR A 229 -4.83 7.57 17.25
#